data_AF-A0A1Q7BQR6-F1
#
_entry.id   AF-A0A1Q7BQR6-F1
#
_cell.length_a   1.000
_cell.length_b   1.000
_cell.length_c   1.000
_cell.angle_alpha   90.00
_cell.angle_beta   90.00
_cell.angle_gamma   90.00
#
_symmetry.space_group_name_H-M   'P 1'
#
loop_
_entity.id
_entity.type
_entity.pdbx_description
1 polymer ?
#
loop_
_entity_poly.entity_id
_entity_poly.type
_entity_poly.pdbx_seq_one_letter_code
_entity_poly.pdbx_strand_id
1 'polypeptide(L)'
;MALLSDARATAATRADELTAQISDVRDRLNGRVWRQGDDPAELRCEFDRLLAAEKALQRQRPIEADTIDRCKAWLAALPPATVLEQVAPVVEDGLSLTAVRARIKKLQESVAVLKRVPIPAPDIRQKVQSYVRGLTRPIIGGVDAGEVLTVRWPKELHVLMAFLQPEVLVERLMAEINRIANTPYPLAEREQQIAELEREIDRLQRAEEAIVVATGAPREGGCPPWVVLGVRAVETRGVRAAEGFRRSGCSN
;
A
#
# COMPACT_ATOMS: atom_id res chain seq x y z
N MET A 1 8.09 -17.87 15.91
CA MET A 1 7.00 -18.85 15.78
C MET A 1 6.17 -18.97 17.06
N ALA A 2 6.78 -19.09 18.25
CA ALA A 2 6.05 -19.11 19.53
C ALA A 2 5.06 -17.93 19.69
N LEU A 3 5.50 -16.71 19.38
CA LEU A 3 4.69 -15.47 19.50
C LEU A 3 3.36 -15.49 18.72
N LEU A 4 3.28 -16.16 17.56
CA LEU A 4 2.04 -16.22 16.77
C LEU A 4 1.05 -17.27 17.29
N SER A 5 1.57 -18.34 17.90
CA SER A 5 0.73 -19.38 18.51
C SER A 5 0.05 -18.87 19.77
N ASP A 6 0.79 -18.12 20.60
CA ASP A 6 0.32 -17.61 21.89
C ASP A 6 -0.80 -16.57 21.71
N ALA A 7 -0.73 -15.74 20.66
CA ALA A 7 -1.75 -14.75 20.34
C ALA A 7 -3.11 -15.41 20.01
N ARG A 8 -3.11 -16.50 19.22
CA ARG A 8 -4.34 -17.24 18.89
C ARG A 8 -4.98 -17.89 20.11
N ALA A 9 -4.16 -18.51 20.96
CA ALA A 9 -4.63 -19.12 22.20
C ALA A 9 -5.28 -18.08 23.11
N THR A 10 -4.60 -16.94 23.31
CA THR A 10 -5.12 -15.83 24.13
C THR A 10 -6.44 -15.27 23.58
N ALA A 11 -6.55 -15.09 22.26
CA ALA A 11 -7.78 -14.62 21.63
C ALA A 11 -8.94 -15.62 21.73
N ALA A 12 -8.65 -16.92 21.68
CA ALA A 12 -9.65 -17.98 21.88
C ALA A 12 -10.15 -17.96 23.33
N THR A 13 -9.24 -17.97 24.32
CA THR A 13 -9.59 -17.89 25.74
C THR A 13 -10.44 -16.67 26.06
N ARG A 14 -10.06 -15.49 25.56
CA ARG A 14 -10.84 -14.27 25.76
C ARG A 14 -12.23 -14.34 25.14
N ALA A 15 -12.38 -15.02 24.01
CA ALA A 15 -13.69 -15.18 23.40
C ALA A 15 -14.58 -16.12 24.22
N ASP A 16 -14.03 -17.22 24.72
CA ASP A 16 -14.76 -18.16 25.58
C ASP A 16 -15.18 -17.49 26.90
N GLU A 17 -14.31 -16.67 27.49
CA GLU A 17 -14.61 -15.85 28.66
C GLU A 17 -15.76 -14.86 28.40
N LEU A 18 -15.73 -14.15 27.26
CA LEU A 18 -16.81 -13.24 26.87
C LEU A 18 -18.13 -13.99 26.67
N THR A 19 -18.11 -15.14 26.00
CA THR A 19 -19.31 -15.97 25.82
C THR A 19 -19.87 -16.45 27.16
N ALA A 20 -19.00 -16.85 28.10
CA ALA A 20 -19.41 -17.24 29.44
C ALA A 20 -20.03 -16.07 30.22
N GLN A 21 -19.42 -14.89 30.19
CA GLN A 21 -19.94 -13.67 30.84
C GLN A 21 -21.28 -13.23 30.25
N ILE A 22 -21.42 -13.25 28.92
CA ILE A 22 -22.68 -12.94 28.22
C ILE A 22 -23.77 -13.91 28.66
N SER A 23 -23.46 -15.21 28.81
CA SER A 23 -24.44 -16.18 29.29
C SER A 23 -24.84 -15.94 30.74
N ASP A 24 -23.88 -15.67 31.65
CA ASP A 24 -24.16 -15.38 33.07
C ASP A 24 -25.08 -14.16 33.22
N VAL A 25 -24.76 -13.04 32.55
CA VAL A 25 -25.57 -11.82 32.60
C VAL A 25 -26.96 -12.05 32.00
N ARG A 26 -27.04 -12.81 30.89
CA ARG A 26 -28.33 -13.18 30.27
C ARG A 26 -29.19 -14.05 31.20
N ASP A 27 -28.61 -15.02 31.89
CA ASP A 27 -29.34 -15.89 32.81
C ASP A 27 -29.83 -15.11 34.05
N ARG A 28 -29.04 -14.13 34.53
CA ARG A 28 -29.46 -13.17 35.58
C ARG A 28 -30.61 -12.28 35.13
N LEU A 29 -30.51 -11.68 33.94
CA LEU A 29 -31.58 -10.84 33.37
C LEU A 29 -32.91 -11.60 33.15
N ASN A 30 -32.82 -12.90 32.82
CA ASN A 30 -33.99 -13.75 32.62
C ASN A 30 -34.54 -14.35 33.93
N GLY A 31 -33.95 -14.03 35.09
CA GLY A 31 -34.36 -14.56 36.39
C GLY A 31 -34.07 -16.05 36.58
N ARG A 32 -33.23 -16.67 35.75
CA ARG A 32 -32.79 -18.07 35.91
C ARG A 32 -31.78 -18.21 37.04
N VAL A 33 -30.99 -17.16 37.26
CA VAL A 33 -30.07 -17.02 38.39
C VAL A 33 -30.44 -15.72 39.10
N TRP A 34 -30.59 -15.76 40.42
CA TRP A 34 -30.90 -14.57 41.22
C TRP A 34 -29.78 -14.31 42.21
N ARG A 35 -29.31 -13.06 42.26
CA ARG A 35 -28.39 -12.59 43.30
C ARG A 35 -29.02 -11.38 43.99
N GLN A 36 -28.90 -11.34 45.30
CA GLN A 36 -29.38 -10.22 46.09
C GLN A 36 -28.58 -8.97 45.70
N GLY A 37 -29.27 -7.93 45.21
CA GLY A 37 -28.64 -6.67 44.77
C GLY A 37 -28.50 -6.50 43.26
N ASP A 38 -28.98 -7.43 42.45
CA ASP A 38 -28.99 -7.25 40.99
C ASP A 38 -29.95 -6.12 40.57
N ASP A 39 -29.40 -5.04 40.02
CA ASP A 39 -30.18 -4.00 39.32
C ASP A 39 -30.33 -4.38 37.82
N PRO A 40 -31.56 -4.58 37.32
CA PRO A 40 -31.80 -4.87 35.90
C PRO A 40 -31.24 -3.82 34.94
N ALA A 41 -31.15 -2.55 35.34
CA ALA A 41 -30.62 -1.49 34.49
C ALA A 41 -29.11 -1.65 34.31
N GLU A 42 -28.36 -1.89 35.40
CA GLU A 42 -26.92 -2.13 35.37
C GLU A 42 -26.59 -3.40 34.56
N LEU A 43 -27.34 -4.49 34.76
CA LEU A 43 -27.17 -5.73 34.01
C LEU A 43 -27.38 -5.55 32.50
N ARG A 44 -28.35 -4.71 32.08
CA ARG A 44 -28.56 -4.40 30.66
C ARG A 44 -27.38 -3.62 30.09
N CYS A 45 -26.89 -2.61 30.81
CA CYS A 45 -25.70 -1.86 30.39
C CYS A 45 -24.47 -2.76 30.28
N GLU A 46 -24.28 -3.68 31.23
CA GLU A 46 -23.19 -4.66 31.17
C GLU A 46 -23.35 -5.62 29.99
N PHE A 47 -24.55 -6.14 29.76
CA PHE A 47 -24.85 -7.02 28.63
C PHE A 47 -24.53 -6.36 27.29
N ASP A 48 -24.98 -5.11 27.10
CA ASP A 48 -24.72 -4.33 25.89
C ASP A 48 -23.21 -4.09 25.68
N ARG A 49 -22.48 -3.79 26.76
CA ARG A 49 -21.01 -3.65 26.73
C ARG A 49 -20.33 -4.95 26.30
N LEU A 50 -20.75 -6.09 26.85
CA LEU A 50 -20.18 -7.40 26.51
C LEU A 50 -20.49 -7.79 25.06
N LEU A 51 -21.72 -7.57 24.59
CA LEU A 51 -22.09 -7.79 23.18
C LEU A 51 -21.27 -6.90 22.22
N ALA A 52 -21.00 -5.65 22.60
CA ALA A 52 -20.13 -4.77 21.82
C ALA A 52 -18.69 -5.31 21.76
N ALA A 53 -18.16 -5.81 22.88
CA ALA A 53 -16.83 -6.42 22.93
C ALA A 53 -16.75 -7.72 22.10
N GLU A 54 -17.76 -8.58 22.17
CA GLU A 54 -17.84 -9.80 21.36
C GLU A 54 -17.86 -9.46 19.86
N LYS A 55 -18.70 -8.50 19.45
CA LYS A 55 -18.74 -8.02 18.05
C LYS A 55 -17.40 -7.47 17.59
N ALA A 56 -16.68 -6.74 18.45
CA ALA A 56 -15.36 -6.23 18.13
C ALA A 56 -14.36 -7.38 17.91
N LEU A 57 -14.36 -8.39 18.79
CA LEU A 57 -13.51 -9.58 18.67
C LEU A 57 -13.85 -10.38 17.40
N GLN A 58 -15.13 -10.57 17.10
CA GLN A 58 -15.58 -11.25 15.88
C GLN A 58 -15.10 -10.55 14.60
N ARG A 59 -15.10 -9.20 14.58
CA ARG A 59 -14.56 -8.42 13.45
C ARG A 59 -13.04 -8.54 13.31
N GLN A 60 -12.33 -8.74 14.41
CA GLN A 60 -10.87 -8.84 14.44
C GLN A 60 -10.36 -10.22 13.97
N ARG A 61 -11.09 -11.30 14.29
CA ARG A 61 -10.72 -12.69 13.91
C ARG A 61 -10.30 -12.88 12.45
N PRO A 62 -11.06 -12.44 11.42
CA PRO A 62 -10.65 -12.63 10.02
C PRO A 62 -9.37 -11.85 9.67
N ILE A 63 -9.16 -10.67 10.27
CA ILE A 63 -7.96 -9.85 10.04
C ILE A 63 -6.71 -10.56 10.59
N GLU A 64 -6.81 -11.15 11.78
CA GLU A 64 -5.70 -11.91 12.37
C GLU A 64 -5.42 -13.21 11.63
N ALA A 65 -6.46 -13.92 11.21
CA ALA A 65 -6.32 -15.13 10.39
C ALA A 65 -5.59 -14.82 9.08
N ASP A 66 -6.06 -13.82 8.32
CA ASP A 66 -5.44 -13.34 7.09
C ASP A 66 -3.99 -12.88 7.31
N THR A 67 -3.72 -12.16 8.39
CA THR A 67 -2.37 -11.71 8.73
C THR A 67 -1.42 -12.89 8.97
N ILE A 68 -1.86 -13.92 9.69
CA ILE A 68 -1.06 -15.11 9.95
C ILE A 68 -0.82 -15.89 8.66
N ASP A 69 -1.83 -16.02 7.80
CA ASP A 69 -1.69 -16.74 6.53
C ASP A 69 -0.73 -16.00 5.58
N ARG A 70 -0.78 -14.66 5.53
CA ARG A 70 0.23 -13.86 4.83
C ARG A 70 1.63 -14.02 5.42
N CYS A 71 1.76 -14.12 6.74
CA CYS A 71 3.06 -14.39 7.38
C CYS A 71 3.64 -15.73 6.96
N LYS A 72 2.82 -16.78 6.95
CA LYS A 72 3.22 -18.11 6.49
C LYS A 72 3.60 -18.11 5.01
N ALA A 73 2.79 -17.48 4.16
CA ALA A 73 3.04 -17.38 2.72
C ALA A 73 4.35 -16.63 2.44
N TRP A 74 4.60 -15.53 3.16
CA TRP A 74 5.84 -14.77 3.04
C TRP A 74 7.06 -15.61 3.44
N LEU A 75 7.02 -16.30 4.59
CA LEU A 75 8.09 -17.18 5.04
C LEU A 75 8.36 -18.32 4.03
N ALA A 76 7.31 -18.91 3.46
CA ALA A 76 7.44 -19.98 2.47
C ALA A 76 8.02 -19.50 1.12
N ALA A 77 7.86 -18.21 0.80
CA ALA A 77 8.39 -17.61 -0.42
C ALA A 77 9.86 -17.16 -0.30
N LEU A 78 10.45 -17.18 0.90
CA LEU A 78 11.85 -16.77 1.09
C LEU A 78 12.81 -17.78 0.45
N PRO A 79 13.89 -17.31 -0.21
CA PRO A 79 14.97 -18.20 -0.66
C PRO A 79 15.54 -19.04 0.50
N PRO A 80 15.94 -20.30 0.28
CA PRO A 80 16.43 -21.19 1.34
C PRO A 80 17.64 -20.67 2.13
N ALA A 81 18.42 -19.76 1.55
CA ALA A 81 19.59 -19.15 2.18
C ALA A 81 19.30 -17.80 2.86
N THR A 82 18.03 -17.40 3.00
CA THR A 82 17.66 -16.13 3.62
C THR A 82 17.89 -16.19 5.13
N VAL A 83 18.65 -15.25 5.67
CA VAL A 83 18.80 -15.08 7.13
C VAL A 83 17.76 -14.06 7.60
N LEU A 84 17.04 -14.40 8.67
CA LEU A 84 16.09 -13.49 9.31
C LEU A 84 16.74 -12.89 10.54
N GLU A 85 16.90 -11.57 10.54
CA GLU A 85 17.40 -10.81 11.68
C GLU A 85 16.22 -10.22 12.45
N GLN A 86 16.24 -10.34 13.78
CA GLN A 86 15.27 -9.69 14.63
C GLN A 86 15.53 -8.19 14.67
N VAL A 87 14.49 -7.39 14.50
CA VAL A 87 14.60 -5.93 14.53
C VAL A 87 13.78 -5.41 15.70
N ALA A 88 14.45 -4.80 16.67
CA ALA A 88 13.77 -4.12 17.76
C ALA A 88 13.07 -2.86 17.22
N PRO A 89 11.76 -2.71 17.43
CA PRO A 89 11.06 -1.49 17.05
C PRO A 89 11.52 -0.34 17.95
N VAL A 90 11.75 0.83 17.34
CA VAL A 90 12.01 2.08 18.07
C VAL A 90 10.68 2.81 18.20
N VAL A 91 10.11 2.81 19.40
CA VAL A 91 8.89 3.57 19.71
C VAL A 91 9.33 4.90 20.32
N GLU A 92 9.05 6.01 19.64
CA GLU A 92 9.31 7.34 20.20
C GLU A 92 8.31 7.63 21.32
N ASP A 93 8.80 8.19 22.43
CA ASP A 93 7.96 8.50 23.59
C ASP A 93 6.83 9.47 23.21
N GLY A 94 5.60 9.13 23.63
CA GLY A 94 4.42 9.98 23.43
C GLY A 94 3.74 9.84 22.07
N LEU A 95 4.21 8.98 21.16
CA LEU A 95 3.48 8.67 19.93
C LEU A 95 2.22 7.84 20.22
N SER A 96 1.06 8.39 19.87
CA SER A 96 -0.20 7.62 19.91
C SER A 96 -0.36 6.75 18.67
N LEU A 97 -1.01 5.59 18.81
CA LEU A 97 -1.30 4.67 17.71
C LEU A 97 -2.02 5.38 16.55
N THR A 98 -3.00 6.23 16.87
CA THR A 98 -3.75 7.02 15.88
C THR A 98 -2.86 7.98 15.11
N ALA A 99 -1.90 8.64 15.77
CA ALA A 99 -0.97 9.56 15.12
C ALA A 99 -0.01 8.81 14.18
N VAL A 100 0.50 7.65 14.60
CA VAL A 100 1.39 6.80 13.78
C VAL A 100 0.66 6.34 12.52
N ARG A 101 -0.56 5.81 12.63
CA ARG A 101 -1.37 5.38 11.49
C ARG A 101 -1.68 6.53 10.51
N ALA A 102 -2.07 7.68 11.03
CA ALA A 102 -2.30 8.87 10.21
C ALA A 102 -1.04 9.29 9.45
N ARG A 103 0.14 9.18 10.10
CA ARG A 103 1.41 9.49 9.46
C ARG A 103 1.79 8.48 8.38
N ILE A 104 1.65 7.18 8.63
CA ILE A 104 1.87 6.11 7.64
C ILE A 104 1.01 6.36 6.40
N LYS A 105 -0.28 6.59 6.58
CA LYS A 105 -1.21 6.86 5.48
C LYS A 105 -0.78 8.06 4.63
N LYS A 106 -0.43 9.18 5.27
CA LYS A 106 0.05 10.38 4.56
C LYS A 106 1.32 10.12 3.75
N LEU A 107 2.26 9.33 4.29
CA LEU A 107 3.48 8.98 3.58
C LEU A 107 3.21 8.03 2.41
N GLN A 108 2.34 7.04 2.60
CA GLN A 108 1.91 6.14 1.52
C GLN A 108 1.22 6.90 0.38
N GLU A 109 0.35 7.85 0.70
CA GLU A 109 -0.26 8.76 -0.28
C GLU A 109 0.80 9.56 -1.05
N SER A 110 1.83 10.05 -0.34
CA SER A 110 2.95 10.78 -0.96
C SER A 110 3.74 9.88 -1.92
N VAL A 111 4.07 8.66 -1.51
CA VAL A 111 4.73 7.66 -2.38
C VAL A 111 3.86 7.35 -3.60
N ALA A 112 2.55 7.18 -3.42
CA ALA A 112 1.63 6.90 -4.51
C ALA A 112 1.56 8.06 -5.52
N VAL A 113 1.58 9.31 -5.05
CA VAL A 113 1.65 10.50 -5.91
C VAL A 113 2.94 10.49 -6.72
N LEU A 114 4.10 10.26 -6.07
CA LEU A 114 5.40 10.25 -6.76
C LEU A 114 5.51 9.13 -7.80
N LYS A 115 5.01 7.93 -7.51
CA LYS A 115 5.01 6.80 -8.45
C LYS A 115 4.08 7.01 -9.65
N ARG A 116 3.06 7.87 -9.54
CA ARG A 116 2.13 8.18 -10.64
C ARG A 116 2.65 9.24 -11.60
N VAL A 117 3.67 10.01 -11.23
CA VAL A 117 4.22 11.06 -12.11
C VAL A 117 4.88 10.39 -13.33
N PRO A 118 4.46 10.71 -14.57
CA PRO A 118 4.99 10.06 -15.76
C PRO A 118 6.49 10.34 -15.92
N ILE A 119 7.21 9.31 -16.37
CA ILE A 119 8.61 9.43 -16.80
C ILE A 119 8.56 9.58 -18.32
N PRO A 120 8.97 10.73 -18.89
CA PRO A 120 9.00 10.90 -20.33
C PRO A 120 9.87 9.84 -20.98
N ALA A 121 9.34 9.18 -22.00
CA ALA A 121 10.10 8.22 -22.78
C ALA A 121 11.29 8.91 -23.46
N PRO A 122 12.41 8.20 -23.72
CA PRO A 122 13.57 8.79 -24.37
C PRO A 122 13.27 9.39 -25.76
N ASP A 123 12.24 8.89 -26.44
CA ASP A 123 11.77 9.34 -27.76
C ASP A 123 10.63 10.38 -27.69
N ILE A 124 10.29 10.90 -26.51
CA ILE A 124 9.11 11.76 -26.32
C ILE A 124 9.12 12.99 -27.24
N ARG A 125 10.29 13.58 -27.48
CA ARG A 125 10.45 14.72 -28.39
C ARG A 125 10.05 14.37 -29.82
N GLN A 126 10.44 13.19 -30.32
CA GLN A 126 10.06 12.72 -31.66
C GLN A 126 8.55 12.45 -31.75
N LYS A 127 7.94 11.94 -30.67
CA LYS A 127 6.48 11.77 -30.58
C LYS A 127 5.75 13.11 -30.62
N VAL A 128 6.22 14.11 -29.86
CA VAL A 128 5.66 15.47 -29.89
C VAL A 128 5.81 16.10 -31.28
N GLN A 129 6.97 15.97 -31.91
CA GLN A 129 7.18 16.47 -33.28
C GLN A 129 6.25 15.80 -34.30
N SER A 130 6.09 14.47 -34.21
CA SER A 130 5.17 13.72 -35.07
C SER A 130 3.73 14.15 -34.86
N TYR A 131 3.33 14.37 -33.61
CA TYR A 131 2.02 14.88 -33.25
C TYR A 131 1.77 16.28 -33.84
N VAL A 132 2.69 17.23 -33.63
CA VAL A 132 2.57 18.61 -34.15
C VAL A 132 2.50 18.62 -35.69
N ARG A 133 3.32 17.81 -36.36
CA ARG A 133 3.25 17.63 -37.83
C ARG A 133 1.93 17.01 -38.30
N GLY A 134 1.30 16.19 -37.47
CA GLY A 134 -0.02 15.61 -37.74
C GLY A 134 -1.14 16.65 -37.66
N LEU A 135 -1.04 17.64 -36.76
CA LEU A 135 -2.06 18.66 -36.56
C LEU A 135 -2.29 19.54 -37.79
N THR A 136 -1.26 19.79 -38.60
CA THR A 136 -1.33 20.70 -39.74
C THR A 136 -2.02 20.10 -40.97
N ARG A 137 -2.47 18.83 -40.91
CA ARG A 137 -3.09 18.15 -42.04
C ARG A 137 -4.57 18.54 -42.14
N PRO A 138 -5.04 19.03 -43.30
CA PRO A 138 -6.47 19.24 -43.50
C PRO A 138 -7.19 17.89 -43.55
N ILE A 139 -8.46 17.90 -43.15
CA ILE A 139 -9.35 16.77 -43.39
C ILE A 139 -9.88 16.93 -44.81
N ILE A 140 -9.50 15.99 -45.68
CA ILE A 140 -9.94 15.93 -47.07
C ILE A 140 -10.96 14.80 -47.19
N GLY A 141 -12.13 15.10 -47.74
CA GLY A 141 -13.17 14.12 -48.08
C GLY A 141 -13.76 14.40 -49.45
N GLY A 142 -14.60 13.52 -49.97
CA GLY A 142 -15.19 13.69 -51.29
C GLY A 142 -14.20 13.45 -52.44
N VAL A 143 -13.31 12.47 -52.29
CA VAL A 143 -12.27 12.14 -53.30
C VAL A 143 -12.72 11.10 -54.31
N ASP A 144 -13.88 10.46 -54.10
CA ASP A 144 -14.42 9.44 -54.99
C ASP A 144 -15.23 10.04 -56.15
N ALA A 145 -15.42 9.24 -57.21
CA ALA A 145 -16.12 9.69 -58.42
C ALA A 145 -17.58 10.05 -58.13
N GLY A 146 -17.96 11.29 -58.42
CA GLY A 146 -19.32 11.82 -58.19
C GLY A 146 -19.54 12.47 -56.83
N GLU A 147 -18.54 12.46 -55.93
CA GLU A 147 -18.59 13.18 -54.66
C GLU A 147 -18.09 14.63 -54.80
N VAL A 148 -18.54 15.52 -53.91
CA VAL A 148 -18.06 16.91 -53.84
C VAL A 148 -16.82 16.96 -52.96
N LEU A 149 -15.70 17.41 -53.54
CA LEU A 149 -14.45 17.63 -52.79
C LEU A 149 -14.69 18.60 -51.61
N THR A 150 -14.40 18.13 -50.40
CA THR A 150 -14.45 18.93 -49.18
C THR A 150 -13.06 19.01 -48.57
N VAL A 151 -12.60 20.23 -48.28
CA VAL A 151 -11.34 20.48 -47.58
C VAL A 151 -11.65 21.29 -46.34
N ARG A 152 -11.49 20.66 -45.17
CA ARG A 152 -11.69 21.33 -43.88
C ARG A 152 -10.36 21.52 -43.17
N TRP A 153 -9.95 22.77 -43.09
CA TRP A 153 -8.83 23.17 -42.24
C TRP A 153 -9.27 23.22 -40.77
N PRO A 154 -8.44 22.72 -39.84
CA PRO A 154 -8.67 22.91 -38.42
C PRO A 154 -8.67 24.41 -38.08
N LYS A 155 -9.53 24.83 -37.14
CA LYS A 155 -9.69 26.25 -36.76
C LYS A 155 -9.26 26.52 -35.32
N GLU A 156 -8.87 25.47 -34.60
CA GLU A 156 -8.44 25.54 -33.22
C GLU A 156 -7.09 26.27 -33.13
N LEU A 157 -6.95 27.15 -32.15
CA LEU A 157 -5.77 28.01 -31.99
C LEU A 157 -4.45 27.24 -31.97
N HIS A 158 -4.41 26.09 -31.29
CA HIS A 158 -3.20 25.27 -31.20
C HIS A 158 -2.80 24.65 -32.54
N VAL A 159 -3.76 24.42 -33.45
CA VAL A 159 -3.47 23.92 -34.79
C VAL A 159 -2.95 25.05 -35.69
N LEU A 160 -3.52 26.25 -35.57
CA LEU A 160 -2.97 27.43 -36.25
C LEU A 160 -1.53 27.71 -35.79
N MET A 161 -1.25 27.56 -34.49
CA MET A 161 0.11 27.64 -33.96
C MET A 161 1.03 26.55 -34.52
N ALA A 162 0.55 25.31 -34.63
CA ALA A 162 1.31 24.21 -35.25
C ALA A 162 1.65 24.51 -36.72
N PHE A 163 0.73 25.17 -37.44
CA PHE A 163 0.92 25.54 -38.85
C PHE A 163 1.91 26.70 -39.02
N LEU A 164 1.79 27.75 -38.19
CA LEU A 164 2.61 28.96 -38.31
C LEU A 164 3.99 28.82 -37.69
N GLN A 165 4.10 28.11 -36.55
CA GLN A 165 5.32 28.02 -35.74
C GLN A 165 5.46 26.62 -35.10
N PRO A 166 5.61 25.54 -35.89
CA PRO A 166 5.63 24.17 -35.38
C PRO A 166 6.75 23.93 -34.35
N GLU A 167 7.94 24.45 -34.57
CA GLU A 167 9.09 24.29 -33.68
C GLU A 167 8.83 24.96 -32.32
N VAL A 168 8.25 26.16 -32.31
CA VAL A 168 7.90 26.88 -31.08
C VAL A 168 6.87 26.11 -30.27
N LEU A 169 5.86 25.51 -30.93
CA LEU A 169 4.87 24.68 -30.26
C LEU A 169 5.50 23.40 -29.68
N VAL A 170 6.41 22.75 -30.41
CA VAL A 170 7.17 21.58 -29.91
C VAL A 170 7.96 21.94 -28.66
N GLU A 171 8.71 23.04 -28.66
CA GLU A 171 9.48 23.44 -27.48
C GLU A 171 8.58 23.77 -26.28
N ARG A 172 7.44 24.43 -26.50
CA ARG A 172 6.48 24.70 -25.41
C ARG A 172 5.89 23.42 -24.82
N LEU A 173 5.50 22.47 -25.66
CA LEU A 173 4.99 21.17 -25.21
C LEU A 173 6.08 20.38 -24.46
N MET A 174 7.32 20.40 -24.97
CA MET A 174 8.45 19.76 -24.28
C MET A 174 8.76 20.41 -22.94
N ALA A 175 8.71 21.74 -22.85
CA ALA A 175 8.88 22.46 -21.60
C ALA A 175 7.79 22.07 -20.58
N GLU A 176 6.54 21.94 -21.02
CA GLU A 176 5.43 21.54 -20.16
C GLU A 176 5.53 20.08 -19.71
N ILE A 177 5.89 19.16 -20.62
CA ILE A 177 6.16 17.76 -20.27
C ILE A 177 7.28 17.68 -19.24
N ASN A 178 8.37 18.42 -19.45
CA ASN A 178 9.49 18.47 -18.50
C ASN A 178 9.06 19.07 -17.16
N ARG A 179 8.21 20.10 -17.15
CA ARG A 179 7.67 20.70 -15.93
C ARG A 179 6.85 19.68 -15.14
N ILE A 180 5.91 18.99 -15.79
CA ILE A 180 5.09 17.93 -15.16
C ILE A 180 5.99 16.80 -14.65
N ALA A 181 6.94 16.37 -15.46
CA ALA A 181 7.86 15.30 -15.10
C ALA A 181 8.81 15.66 -13.97
N ASN A 182 9.06 16.94 -13.67
CA ASN A 182 9.94 17.38 -12.58
C ASN A 182 9.17 18.01 -11.40
N THR A 183 7.85 17.87 -11.34
CA THR A 183 7.01 18.34 -10.23
C THR A 183 6.35 17.13 -9.54
N PRO A 184 6.38 17.00 -8.19
CA PRO A 184 6.94 17.93 -7.22
C PRO A 184 8.46 17.86 -7.02
N TYR A 185 9.10 16.78 -7.49
CA TYR A 185 10.56 16.61 -7.41
C TYR A 185 11.18 16.35 -8.78
N PRO A 186 12.45 16.76 -8.99
CA PRO A 186 13.22 16.37 -10.16
C PRO A 186 13.25 14.86 -10.36
N LEU A 187 13.26 14.40 -11.62
CA LEU A 187 13.29 12.96 -11.94
C LEU A 187 14.48 12.24 -11.28
N ALA A 188 15.65 12.88 -11.27
CA ALA A 188 16.88 12.32 -10.70
C ALA A 188 16.79 12.06 -9.18
N GLU A 189 15.98 12.85 -8.46
CA GLU A 189 15.84 12.74 -7.01
C GLU A 189 14.65 11.86 -6.60
N ARG A 190 13.73 11.59 -7.52
CA ARG A 190 12.45 10.91 -7.21
C ARG A 190 12.66 9.53 -6.60
N GLU A 191 13.55 8.72 -7.16
CA GLU A 191 13.79 7.37 -6.65
C GLU A 191 14.36 7.41 -5.23
N GLN A 192 15.28 8.34 -4.95
CA GLN A 192 15.82 8.56 -3.63
C GLN A 192 14.73 9.01 -2.64
N GLN A 193 13.87 9.94 -3.04
CA GLN A 193 12.77 10.42 -2.20
C GLN A 193 11.74 9.31 -1.91
N ILE A 194 11.39 8.49 -2.91
CA ILE A 194 10.52 7.33 -2.71
C ILE A 194 11.17 6.36 -1.73
N ALA A 195 12.45 6.04 -1.90
CA ALA A 195 13.16 5.13 -1.01
C ALA A 195 13.22 5.65 0.44
N GLU A 196 13.41 6.96 0.63
CA GLU A 196 13.42 7.57 1.96
C GLU A 196 12.04 7.53 2.62
N LEU A 197 10.98 7.87 1.88
CA LEU A 197 9.61 7.77 2.38
C LEU A 197 9.24 6.31 2.72
N GLU A 198 9.65 5.35 1.90
CA GLU A 198 9.42 3.92 2.15
C GLU A 198 10.16 3.41 3.40
N ARG A 199 11.39 3.89 3.65
CA ARG A 199 12.11 3.59 4.91
C ARG A 199 11.37 4.15 6.12
N GLU A 200 10.88 5.38 6.04
CA GLU A 200 10.12 5.97 7.15
C GLU A 200 8.79 5.25 7.38
N ILE A 201 8.11 4.81 6.31
CA ILE A 201 6.93 3.95 6.41
C ILE A 201 7.29 2.64 7.14
N ASP A 202 8.36 1.94 6.76
CA ASP A 202 8.77 0.69 7.44
C ASP A 202 9.10 0.95 8.93
N ARG A 203 9.81 2.03 9.24
CA ARG A 203 10.12 2.44 10.62
C ARG A 203 8.83 2.63 11.43
N LEU A 204 7.88 3.42 10.91
CA LEU A 204 6.62 3.71 11.57
C LEU A 204 5.72 2.48 11.70
N GLN A 205 5.70 1.58 10.70
CA GLN A 205 4.95 0.33 10.77
C GLN A 205 5.48 -0.59 11.90
N ARG A 206 6.80 -0.63 12.10
CA ARG A 206 7.39 -1.36 13.23
C ARG A 206 7.00 -0.74 14.58
N ALA A 207 7.01 0.59 14.66
CA ALA A 207 6.54 1.30 15.86
C ALA A 207 5.04 1.04 16.11
N GLU A 208 4.21 1.04 15.07
CA GLU A 208 2.80 0.69 15.15
C GLU A 208 2.61 -0.71 15.73
N GLU A 209 3.29 -1.72 15.18
CA GLU A 209 3.17 -3.10 15.65
C GLU A 209 3.63 -3.25 17.11
N ALA A 210 4.68 -2.54 17.52
CA ALA A 210 5.10 -2.52 18.92
C ALA A 210 4.02 -1.98 19.85
N ILE A 211 3.35 -0.89 19.47
CA ILE A 211 2.24 -0.30 20.24
C ILE A 211 1.04 -1.25 20.26
N VAL A 212 0.70 -1.88 19.14
CA VAL A 212 -0.37 -2.88 19.04
C VAL A 212 -0.11 -4.04 19.98
N VAL A 213 1.09 -4.62 19.96
CA VAL A 213 1.48 -5.72 20.84
C VAL A 213 1.44 -5.30 22.31
N ALA A 214 1.96 -4.12 22.65
CA ALA A 214 2.00 -3.63 24.03
C ALA A 214 0.61 -3.31 24.60
N THR A 215 -0.30 -2.78 23.77
CA THR A 215 -1.64 -2.32 24.23
C THR A 215 -2.75 -3.33 23.99
N GLY A 216 -2.50 -4.38 23.20
CA GLY A 216 -3.55 -5.29 22.71
C GLY A 216 -4.54 -4.62 21.76
N ALA A 217 -4.20 -3.46 21.19
CA ALA A 217 -5.03 -2.79 20.20
C ALA A 217 -5.21 -3.66 18.93
N PRO A 218 -6.32 -3.52 18.21
CA PRO A 218 -6.53 -4.28 16.98
C PRO A 218 -5.54 -3.83 15.90
N ARG A 219 -4.97 -4.81 15.18
CA ARG A 219 -4.15 -4.57 13.99
C ARG A 219 -5.00 -4.04 12.84
N GLU A 220 -4.44 -3.13 12.05
CA GLU A 220 -5.03 -2.79 10.75
C GLU A 220 -4.76 -3.91 9.74
N GLY A 221 -5.74 -4.15 8.87
CA GLY A 221 -5.54 -5.06 7.74
C GLY A 221 -4.47 -4.51 6.80
N GLY A 222 -3.63 -5.38 6.24
CA GLY A 222 -2.57 -4.95 5.32
C GLY A 222 -1.19 -4.77 5.94
N CYS A 223 -1.03 -4.98 7.26
CA CYS A 223 0.28 -4.91 7.90
C CYS A 223 1.26 -5.89 7.24
N PRO A 224 2.46 -5.46 6.80
CA PRO A 224 3.41 -6.34 6.14
C PRO A 224 3.87 -7.50 7.05
N PRO A 225 3.98 -8.72 6.52
CA PRO A 225 4.43 -9.89 7.27
C PRO A 225 5.70 -9.70 8.11
N TRP A 226 6.74 -9.08 7.53
CA TRP A 226 8.02 -8.89 8.22
C TRP A 226 7.92 -7.91 9.40
N VAL A 227 6.99 -6.96 9.35
CA VAL A 227 6.69 -6.03 10.45
C VAL A 227 6.05 -6.80 11.60
N VAL A 228 4.99 -7.57 11.32
CA VAL A 228 4.27 -8.40 12.33
C VAL A 228 5.20 -9.43 12.96
N LEU A 229 6.09 -10.01 12.16
CA LEU A 229 7.08 -10.98 12.63
C LEU A 229 8.25 -10.32 13.39
N GLY A 230 8.41 -9.00 13.34
CA GLY A 230 9.52 -8.29 13.97
C GLY A 230 10.89 -8.63 13.40
N VAL A 231 10.95 -8.95 12.10
CA VAL A 231 12.19 -9.39 11.42
C VAL A 231 12.54 -8.56 10.20
N ARG A 232 13.75 -8.77 9.69
CA ARG A 232 14.23 -8.31 8.39
C ARG A 232 14.93 -9.47 7.69
N ALA A 233 14.64 -9.67 6.41
CA ALA A 233 15.38 -10.60 5.57
C ALA A 233 16.71 -9.99 5.13
N VAL A 234 17.80 -10.71 5.34
CA VAL A 234 19.14 -10.36 4.89
C VAL A 234 19.63 -11.43 3.94
N GLU A 235 19.94 -11.04 2.71
CA GLU A 235 20.59 -11.94 1.75
C GLU A 235 22.04 -12.14 2.16
N THR A 236 22.42 -13.38 2.47
CA THR A 236 23.83 -13.76 2.60
C THR A 236 24.52 -13.56 1.25
N ARG A 237 25.36 -12.52 1.13
CA ARG A 237 26.15 -12.17 -0.07
C ARG A 237 27.15 -13.25 -0.54
N GLY A 238 27.08 -14.48 -0.02
CA GLY A 238 28.17 -15.46 -0.07
C GLY A 238 28.13 -16.55 -1.15
N VAL A 239 27.04 -16.76 -1.91
CA VAL A 239 26.93 -17.99 -2.74
C VAL A 239 26.92 -17.75 -4.27
N ARG A 240 26.86 -16.51 -4.75
CA ARG A 240 26.89 -16.24 -6.20
C ARG A 240 28.25 -16.44 -6.89
N ALA A 241 29.30 -16.83 -6.17
CA ALA A 241 30.63 -17.01 -6.75
C ALA A 241 30.86 -18.37 -7.45
N ALA A 242 29.97 -19.36 -7.35
CA ALA A 242 30.25 -20.73 -7.82
C ALA A 242 29.52 -21.19 -9.11
N GLU A 243 28.50 -20.49 -9.61
CA GLU A 243 27.73 -20.94 -10.79
C GLU A 243 28.13 -20.29 -12.12
N GLY A 244 29.13 -19.39 -12.13
CA GLY A 244 29.56 -18.68 -13.34
C GLY A 244 30.63 -19.35 -14.21
N PHE A 245 31.23 -20.49 -13.82
CA PHE A 245 32.45 -21.01 -14.45
C PHE A 245 32.31 -22.38 -15.16
N ARG A 246 31.13 -22.73 -15.71
CA ARG A 246 30.97 -23.95 -16.54
C ARG A 246 30.23 -23.73 -17.87
N ARG A 247 30.60 -22.70 -18.63
CA ARG A 247 30.32 -22.64 -20.08
C ARG A 247 31.54 -22.14 -20.85
N SER A 248 32.55 -22.99 -20.94
CA SER A 248 33.62 -22.92 -21.94
C SER A 248 33.84 -24.33 -22.47
N GLY A 249 33.68 -24.51 -23.78
CA GLY A 249 34.13 -25.69 -24.49
C GLY A 249 33.01 -26.62 -24.96
N CYS A 250 32.51 -26.38 -26.17
CA CYS A 250 32.38 -27.38 -27.23
C CYS A 250 31.91 -26.68 -28.51
N SER A 251 32.87 -26.22 -29.29
CA SER A 251 32.71 -26.01 -30.73
C SER A 251 32.99 -27.35 -31.42
N ASN A 252 32.10 -27.75 -32.32
CA ASN A 252 32.40 -28.55 -33.52
C ASN A 252 31.63 -27.90 -34.67
#